data_AF-A0AA38HV19-F1
#
_entry.id   AF-A0AA38HV19-F1
#
_cell.length_a   1.000
_cell.length_b   1.000
_cell.length_c   1.000
_cell.angle_alpha   90.00
_cell.angle_beta   90.00
_cell.angle_gamma   90.00
#
_symmetry.space_group_name_H-M   'P 1'
#
loop_
_entity.id
_entity.type
_entity.pdbx_description
1 polymer ?
#
loop_
_entity_poly.entity_id
_entity_poly.type
_entity_poly.pdbx_seq_one_letter_code
_entity_poly.pdbx_strand_id
1 'polypeptide(L)'
;MATTVLCRRLDKMQNTIAIIQEPWIVKSRIAGLSNLNGTVVSGTTIESPRTCIYIPGNIKAVLPPQVSSRDVTAVNVKCNIGRGVEQLVIASVYLPQGAH
;
A
#
# COMPACT_ATOMS: atom_id res chain seq x y z
N MET A 1 1.47 -18.68 2.09
CA MET A 1 1.99 -17.44 2.69
C MET A 1 0.89 -16.39 2.77
N ALA A 2 0.94 -15.47 3.74
CA ALA A 2 -0.08 -14.45 3.95
C ALA A 2 -0.33 -13.59 2.70
N THR A 3 0.74 -13.16 2.01
CA THR A 3 0.64 -12.38 0.76
C THR A 3 -0.15 -13.11 -0.32
N THR A 4 0.03 -14.43 -0.49
CA THR A 4 -0.74 -15.21 -1.48
C THR A 4 -2.24 -15.21 -1.17
N VAL A 5 -2.61 -15.33 0.10
CA VAL A 5 -4.02 -15.30 0.53
C VAL A 5 -4.60 -13.90 0.30
N LEU A 6 -3.84 -12.85 0.64
CA LEU A 6 -4.20 -11.46 0.37
C LEU A 6 -4.43 -11.22 -1.14
N CYS A 7 -3.53 -11.68 -2.01
CA CYS A 7 -3.70 -11.53 -3.46
C CYS A 7 -5.01 -12.16 -3.96
N ARG A 8 -5.29 -13.40 -3.54
CA ARG A 8 -6.54 -14.08 -3.91
C ARG A 8 -7.79 -13.37 -3.40
N ARG A 9 -7.69 -12.63 -2.29
CA ARG A 9 -8.80 -11.82 -1.76
C ARG A 9 -8.95 -10.53 -2.57
N LEU A 10 -7.87 -9.83 -2.86
CA LEU A 10 -7.88 -8.59 -3.63
C LEU A 10 -8.33 -8.81 -5.08
N ASP A 11 -7.97 -9.94 -5.68
CA ASP A 11 -8.43 -10.32 -7.04
C ASP A 11 -9.96 -10.45 -7.13
N LYS A 12 -10.63 -10.77 -6.02
CA LYS A 12 -12.10 -10.85 -5.92
C LYS A 12 -12.76 -9.52 -5.56
N MET A 13 -12.00 -8.49 -5.19
CA MET A 13 -12.52 -7.22 -4.71
C MET A 13 -12.02 -6.06 -5.58
N GLN A 14 -12.89 -5.51 -6.43
CA GLN A 14 -12.49 -4.55 -7.47
C GLN A 14 -12.17 -3.13 -6.95
N ASN A 15 -12.56 -2.78 -5.72
CA ASN A 15 -12.46 -1.42 -5.18
C ASN A 15 -11.77 -1.37 -3.79
N THR A 16 -10.95 -2.36 -3.47
CA THR A 16 -10.34 -2.48 -2.14
C THR A 16 -8.93 -1.95 -2.13
N ILE A 17 -8.69 -0.94 -1.29
CA ILE A 17 -7.36 -0.49 -0.91
C ILE A 17 -6.86 -1.40 0.21
N ALA A 18 -5.63 -1.88 0.13
CA ALA A 18 -5.02 -2.67 1.19
C ALA A 18 -3.84 -1.93 1.82
N ILE A 19 -3.89 -1.79 3.15
CA ILE A 19 -2.81 -1.25 3.97
C ILE A 19 -1.99 -2.44 4.47
N ILE A 20 -0.71 -2.50 4.08
CA ILE A 20 0.11 -3.69 4.28
C ILE A 20 1.35 -3.33 5.10
N GLN A 21 1.59 -4.10 6.15
CA GLN A 21 2.81 -4.08 6.95
C GLN A 21 3.57 -5.39 6.74
N GLU A 22 4.89 -5.32 6.86
CA GLU A 22 5.83 -6.44 6.68
C GLU A 22 5.55 -7.23 5.39
N PRO A 23 5.52 -6.57 4.21
CA PRO A 23 5.27 -7.26 2.96
C PRO A 23 6.37 -8.28 2.68
N TRP A 24 6.06 -9.31 1.91
CA TRP A 24 7.07 -10.28 1.47
C TRP A 24 8.09 -9.57 0.56
N ILE A 25 9.35 -9.52 1.00
CA ILE A 25 10.45 -8.90 0.26
C ILE A 25 11.34 -9.96 -0.38
N VAL A 26 11.63 -9.79 -1.68
CA VAL A 26 12.60 -10.59 -2.45
C VAL A 26 13.52 -9.64 -3.20
N LYS A 27 14.85 -9.78 -3.01
CA LYS A 27 15.86 -8.91 -3.65
C LYS A 27 15.54 -7.41 -3.48
N SER A 28 15.23 -7.01 -2.25
CA SER A 28 14.88 -5.64 -1.86
C SER A 28 13.60 -5.06 -2.49
N ARG A 29 12.76 -5.90 -3.13
CA ARG A 29 11.48 -5.49 -3.73
C ARG A 29 10.31 -6.24 -3.13
N ILE A 30 9.15 -5.60 -3.10
CA ILE A 30 7.90 -6.24 -2.70
C ILE A 30 7.52 -7.30 -3.73
N ALA A 31 7.25 -8.52 -3.25
CA ALA A 31 6.94 -9.68 -4.05
C ALA A 31 5.50 -10.17 -3.83
N GLY A 32 5.03 -11.03 -4.73
CA GLY A 32 3.75 -11.73 -4.61
C GLY A 32 2.50 -10.93 -5.01
N LEU A 33 2.57 -9.60 -5.12
CA LEU A 33 1.43 -8.72 -5.44
C LEU A 33 1.38 -8.26 -6.91
N SER A 34 2.34 -8.67 -7.76
CA SER A 34 2.50 -8.18 -9.15
C SER A 34 1.37 -8.55 -10.11
N ASN A 35 0.57 -9.57 -9.78
CA ASN A 35 -0.49 -10.09 -10.66
C ASN A 35 -1.85 -9.42 -10.42
N LEU A 36 -1.92 -8.45 -9.51
CA LEU A 36 -3.17 -7.75 -9.20
C LEU A 36 -3.42 -6.63 -10.20
N ASN A 37 -4.70 -6.37 -10.51
CA ASN A 37 -5.11 -5.23 -11.33
C ASN A 37 -5.05 -3.91 -10.53
N GLY A 38 -3.84 -3.45 -10.23
CA GLY A 38 -3.59 -2.24 -9.47
C GLY A 38 -2.11 -1.99 -9.23
N THR A 39 -1.82 -0.98 -8.40
CA THR A 39 -0.46 -0.53 -8.13
C THR A 39 -0.13 -0.74 -6.68
N VAL A 40 1.03 -1.35 -6.41
CA VAL A 40 1.61 -1.37 -5.07
C VAL A 40 2.54 -0.16 -4.93
N VAL A 41 2.29 0.62 -3.89
CA VAL A 41 3.01 1.84 -3.58
C VAL A 41 3.85 1.63 -2.33
N SER A 42 5.09 2.08 -2.36
CA SER A 42 6.02 2.16 -1.23
C SER A 42 6.96 3.36 -1.41
N GLY A 43 7.74 3.70 -0.38
CA GLY A 43 8.79 4.74 -0.51
C GLY A 43 9.75 4.44 -1.67
N THR A 44 9.96 5.43 -2.54
CA THR A 44 10.56 5.28 -3.89
C THR A 44 12.07 5.01 -3.91
N THR A 45 12.76 5.21 -2.79
CA THR A 45 14.22 5.07 -2.66
C THR A 45 14.63 4.06 -1.59
N ILE A 46 13.69 3.23 -1.13
CA ILE A 46 13.86 2.47 0.10
C ILE A 46 14.11 0.99 -0.18
N GLU A 47 15.29 0.53 0.19
CA GLU A 47 15.59 -0.90 0.22
C GLU A 47 14.84 -1.57 1.38
N SER A 48 14.22 -2.72 1.11
CA SER A 48 13.50 -3.51 2.14
C SER A 48 12.40 -2.69 2.87
N PRO A 49 11.38 -2.20 2.14
CA PRO A 49 10.27 -1.48 2.76
C PRO A 49 9.49 -2.39 3.72
N ARG A 50 9.13 -1.88 4.91
CA ARG A 50 8.27 -2.57 5.89
C ARG A 50 6.80 -2.22 5.75
N THR A 51 6.47 -1.26 4.90
CA THR A 51 5.11 -0.86 4.62
C THR A 51 4.90 -0.73 3.12
N CYS A 52 3.68 -1.04 2.67
CA CYS A 52 3.22 -0.67 1.35
C CYS A 52 1.69 -0.52 1.35
N ILE A 53 1.17 0.08 0.29
CA ILE A 53 -0.27 0.22 0.06
C ILE A 53 -0.59 -0.31 -1.33
N TYR A 54 -1.57 -1.19 -1.44
CA TYR A 54 -2.15 -1.58 -2.73
C TYR A 54 -3.31 -0.64 -3.07
N ILE A 55 -3.27 -0.10 -4.29
CA ILE A 55 -4.30 0.75 -4.87
C ILE A 55 -4.89 0.03 -6.08
N PRO A 56 -6.20 -0.25 -6.13
CA PRO A 56 -6.82 -0.87 -7.30
C PRO A 56 -6.76 0.07 -8.51
N GLY A 57 -6.65 -0.47 -9.72
CA GLY A 57 -6.34 0.30 -10.93
C GLY A 57 -7.37 1.37 -11.33
N ASN A 58 -8.59 1.29 -10.79
CA ASN A 58 -9.65 2.27 -11.00
C ASN A 58 -9.65 3.42 -9.97
N ILE A 59 -8.79 3.37 -8.94
CA ILE A 59 -8.66 4.44 -7.93
C ILE A 59 -7.44 5.29 -8.24
N LYS A 60 -7.63 6.61 -8.26
CA LYS A 60 -6.51 7.57 -8.41
C LYS A 60 -5.86 7.81 -7.05
N ALA A 61 -4.58 7.48 -6.95
CA ALA A 61 -3.74 7.79 -5.80
C ALA A 61 -2.47 8.54 -6.23
N VAL A 62 -2.02 9.46 -5.40
CA VAL A 62 -0.78 10.23 -5.60
C VAL A 62 0.09 10.03 -4.36
N LEU A 63 1.36 9.66 -4.56
CA LEU A 63 2.35 9.66 -3.48
C LEU A 63 2.68 11.10 -3.09
N PRO A 64 2.53 11.48 -1.81
CA PRO A 64 3.14 12.70 -1.30
C PRO A 64 4.68 12.49 -1.29
N PRO A 65 5.47 13.30 -2.00
CA PRO A 65 6.90 13.05 -2.19
C PRO A 65 7.76 13.00 -0.92
N GLN A 66 7.24 13.47 0.23
CA GLN A 66 8.05 13.78 1.42
C GLN A 66 7.65 13.02 2.70
N VAL A 67 6.71 12.07 2.62
CA VAL A 67 6.12 11.43 3.83
C VAL A 67 6.46 9.93 3.93
N SER A 68 7.04 9.33 2.91
CA SER A 68 7.32 7.88 2.92
C SER A 68 8.73 7.57 3.40
N SER A 69 8.83 6.64 4.35
CA SER A 69 10.06 6.09 4.92
C SER A 69 10.00 4.55 4.90
N ARG A 70 11.00 3.87 5.46
CA ARG A 70 11.00 2.39 5.50
C ARG A 70 9.81 1.85 6.27
N ASP A 71 9.42 2.56 7.31
CA ASP A 71 8.36 2.18 8.22
C ASP A 71 7.06 2.94 7.96
N VAL A 72 7.01 3.83 6.95
CA VAL A 72 5.81 4.61 6.61
C VAL A 72 5.60 4.68 5.10
N THR A 73 4.41 4.35 4.63
CA THR A 73 3.97 4.64 3.26
C THR A 73 2.68 5.44 3.33
N ALA A 74 2.66 6.62 2.72
CA ALA A 74 1.45 7.47 2.66
C ALA A 74 1.05 7.73 1.21
N VAL A 75 -0.27 7.79 0.96
CA VAL A 75 -0.87 8.10 -0.34
C VAL A 75 -2.06 9.03 -0.19
N ASN A 76 -2.15 10.02 -1.07
CA ASN A 76 -3.35 10.83 -1.23
C ASN A 76 -4.27 10.14 -2.22
N VAL A 77 -5.45 9.73 -1.78
CA VAL A 77 -6.44 9.02 -2.58
C VAL A 77 -7.61 9.94 -2.88
N LYS A 78 -8.03 9.95 -4.14
CA LYS A 78 -9.31 10.54 -4.56
C LYS A 78 -10.32 9.43 -4.71
N CYS A 79 -11.33 9.41 -3.85
CA CYS A 79 -12.40 8.42 -3.90
C CYS A 79 -13.78 9.09 -3.82
N ASN A 80 -14.78 8.41 -4.36
CA ASN A 80 -16.16 8.87 -4.30
C ASN A 80 -16.79 8.28 -3.03
N ILE A 81 -17.09 9.14 -2.06
CA ILE A 81 -17.68 8.75 -0.77
C ILE A 81 -19.09 9.37 -0.70
N GLY A 82 -20.12 8.53 -0.71
CA GLY A 82 -21.50 8.98 -0.72
C GLY A 82 -21.86 9.75 -1.99
N ARG A 83 -22.09 11.05 -1.88
CA ARG A 83 -22.51 11.93 -3.00
C ARG A 83 -21.39 12.83 -3.55
N GLY A 84 -20.16 12.70 -3.05
CA GLY A 84 -19.07 13.61 -3.39
C GLY A 84 -17.71 12.91 -3.56
N VAL A 85 -16.81 13.59 -4.28
CA VAL A 85 -15.40 13.19 -4.37
C VAL A 85 -14.66 13.78 -3.19
N GLU A 86 -14.07 12.92 -2.37
CA GLU A 86 -13.24 13.31 -1.24
C GLU A 86 -11.76 13.01 -1.50
N GLN A 87 -10.89 13.77 -0.84
CA GLN A 87 -9.46 13.51 -0.79
C GLN A 87 -9.11 12.96 0.59
N LEU A 88 -8.61 11.73 0.62
CA LEU A 88 -8.18 11.06 1.84
C LEU A 88 -6.66 10.86 1.81
N VAL A 89 -6.01 11.07 2.96
CA VAL A 89 -4.63 10.59 3.16
C VAL A 89 -4.71 9.24 3.85
N ILE A 90 -4.16 8.20 3.23
CA ILE A 90 -4.06 6.86 3.81
C ILE A 90 -2.59 6.58 4.09
N ALA A 91 -2.29 6.08 5.28
CA ALA A 91 -0.94 5.70 5.66
C ALA A 91 -0.87 4.26 6.18
N SER A 92 0.13 3.52 5.72
CA SER A 92 0.62 2.29 6.36
C SER A 92 1.81 2.67 7.22
N VAL A 93 1.73 2.40 8.52
CA VAL A 93 2.77 2.73 9.50
C VAL A 93 3.16 1.47 10.24
N TYR A 94 4.43 1.09 10.21
CA TYR A 94 5.00 0.02 11.01
C TYR A 94 5.64 0.63 12.27
N LEU A 95 5.14 0.24 13.44
CA LEU A 95 5.70 0.68 14.72
C LEU A 95 6.53 -0.48 15.30
N PRO A 96 7.87 -0.39 15.30
CA PRO A 96 8.68 -1.40 15.95
C PRO A 96 8.39 -1.43 17.46
N GLN A 97 8.22 -2.62 18.02
CA GLN A 97 8.09 -2.76 19.47
C GLN A 97 9.46 -2.53 20.11
N GLY A 98 9.60 -1.45 20.88
CA GLY A 98 10.75 -1.19 21.75
C GLY A 98 11.61 0.01 21.33
N ALA A 99 11.19 1.20 21.74
CA ALA A 99 12.12 2.27 22.11
C ALA A 99 11.92 2.52 23.61
N HIS A 100 12.66 1.76 24.42
CA HIS A 100 12.91 2.06 25.84
C HIS A 100 14.41 2.28 25.99
#